data_AF-A0A2R4G3W4-F1
#
_entry.id   AF-A0A2R4G3W4-F1
#
_cell.length_a   1.000
_cell.length_b   1.000
_cell.length_c   1.000
_cell.angle_alpha   90.00
_cell.angle_beta   90.00
_cell.angle_gamma   90.00
#
_symmetry.space_group_name_H-M   'P 1'
#
loop_
_entity.id
_entity.type
_entity.pdbx_description
1 polymer ?
#
loop_
_entity_poly.entity_id
_entity_poly.type
_entity_poly.pdbx_seq_one_letter_code
_entity_poly.pdbx_strand_id
1 'polypeptide(L)'
;MALQMPVYRELTTIESKVFMGMSWRQCLAAVILAIVCGGGYVGLWFGLGMDPNLAMYLIFPPGLPVAIWGWVRPKGLMPEKYLKYILRHYTQREVYLLDGPGRPYRTGAKPTIKER
;
A
#
# COMPACT_ATOMS: atom_id res chain seq x y z
N MET A 1 5.81 -6.11 41.43
CA MET A 1 6.12 -6.69 40.10
C MET A 1 4.83 -6.67 39.30
N ALA A 2 4.78 -5.94 38.19
CA ALA A 2 3.55 -5.77 37.41
C ALA A 2 3.31 -7.01 36.54
N LEU A 3 2.09 -7.56 36.60
CA LEU A 3 1.63 -8.67 35.78
C LEU A 3 1.56 -8.22 34.32
N GLN A 4 2.61 -8.46 33.53
CA GLN A 4 2.58 -8.23 32.08
C GLN A 4 1.84 -9.38 31.41
N MET A 5 0.61 -9.11 30.96
CA MET A 5 -0.15 -10.03 30.14
C MET A 5 0.26 -9.83 28.67
N PRO A 6 0.74 -10.87 27.95
CA PRO A 6 1.12 -10.72 26.55
C PRO A 6 -0.14 -10.49 25.71
N VAL A 7 -0.28 -9.28 25.17
CA VAL A 7 -1.34 -8.97 24.19
C VAL A 7 -0.86 -9.47 22.83
N TYR A 8 -1.49 -10.54 22.35
CA TYR A 8 -1.19 -11.09 21.04
C TYR A 8 -1.59 -10.11 19.94
N ARG A 9 -0.72 -9.98 18.93
CA ARG A 9 -1.02 -9.22 17.72
C ARG A 9 -2.15 -9.90 16.95
N GLU A 10 -3.11 -9.11 16.48
CA GLU A 10 -4.25 -9.52 15.66
C GLU A 10 -3.82 -10.52 14.55
N LEU A 11 -4.50 -11.68 14.47
CA LEU A 11 -4.21 -12.74 13.49
C LEU A 11 -4.22 -12.22 12.04
N THR A 12 -5.06 -11.22 11.76
CA THR A 12 -5.19 -10.59 10.43
C THR A 12 -3.96 -9.79 10.00
N THR A 13 -3.05 -9.48 10.93
CA THR A 13 -1.77 -8.80 10.68
C THR A 13 -0.58 -9.74 10.51
N ILE A 14 -0.77 -11.05 10.68
CA ILE A 14 0.31 -12.03 10.56
C ILE A 14 0.47 -12.41 9.08
N GLU A 15 1.44 -11.80 8.39
CA GLU A 15 1.85 -12.25 7.06
C GLU A 15 2.77 -13.47 7.16
N SER A 16 2.52 -14.48 6.34
CA SER A 16 3.42 -15.62 6.21
C SER A 16 4.78 -15.15 5.69
N LYS A 17 5.82 -15.47 6.45
CA LYS A 17 7.21 -15.23 6.06
C LYS A 17 7.68 -16.45 5.28
N VAL A 18 7.51 -16.39 3.97
CA VAL A 18 7.66 -17.55 3.07
C VAL A 18 9.12 -17.81 2.72
N PHE A 19 9.93 -16.77 2.53
CA PHE A 19 11.31 -16.92 2.08
C PHE A 19 12.23 -15.95 2.83
N MET A 20 13.24 -16.48 3.54
CA MET A 20 14.24 -15.70 4.28
C MET A 20 13.65 -14.58 5.17
N GLY A 21 12.51 -14.82 5.83
CA GLY A 21 11.88 -13.80 6.67
C GLY A 21 11.13 -12.69 5.90
N MET A 22 11.00 -12.82 4.58
CA MET A 22 10.20 -11.94 3.71
C MET A 22 8.82 -12.55 3.40
N SER A 23 7.79 -11.70 3.28
CA SER A 23 6.48 -12.15 2.79
C SER A 23 6.50 -12.31 1.26
N TRP A 24 5.56 -13.07 0.70
CA TRP A 24 5.46 -13.29 -0.75
C TRP A 24 5.44 -11.97 -1.55
N ARG A 25 4.81 -10.94 -0.97
CA ARG A 25 4.77 -9.59 -1.55
C ARG A 25 6.16 -8.94 -1.60
N GLN A 26 6.95 -9.08 -0.54
CA GLN A 26 8.32 -8.58 -0.50
C GLN A 26 9.22 -9.33 -1.48
N CYS A 27 9.01 -10.63 -1.66
CA CYS A 27 9.70 -11.41 -2.68
C CYS A 27 9.37 -10.92 -4.09
N LEU A 28 8.08 -10.71 -4.41
CA LEU A 28 7.68 -10.15 -5.71
C LEU A 28 8.23 -8.74 -5.93
N ALA A 29 8.16 -7.87 -4.91
CA ALA A 29 8.73 -6.54 -4.98
C ALA A 29 10.25 -6.57 -5.18
N ALA A 30 10.96 -7.53 -4.57
CA ALA A 30 12.40 -7.71 -4.74
C ALA A 30 12.75 -8.14 -6.17
N VAL A 31 11.98 -9.06 -6.75
CA VAL A 31 12.16 -9.48 -8.15
C VAL A 31 11.93 -8.31 -9.11
N ILE A 32 10.85 -7.55 -8.91
CA ILE A 32 10.54 -6.37 -9.74
C ILE A 32 11.65 -5.32 -9.60
N LEU A 33 12.14 -5.06 -8.37
CA LEU A 33 13.27 -4.14 -8.16
C LEU A 33 14.56 -4.64 -8.84
N ALA A 34 14.85 -5.94 -8.79
CA ALA A 34 16.04 -6.48 -9.46
C ALA A 34 15.97 -6.26 -10.98
N ILE A 35 14.79 -6.44 -11.58
CA ILE A 35 14.59 -6.24 -13.02
C ILE A 35 14.63 -4.75 -13.38
N VAL A 36 13.88 -3.91 -12.66
CA VAL A 36 13.79 -2.47 -12.96
C VAL A 36 15.09 -1.77 -12.64
N CYS A 37 15.66 -2.00 -11.46
CA CYS A 37 16.87 -1.33 -11.03
C CYS A 37 18.13 -1.96 -11.59
N GLY A 38 18.28 -3.28 -11.47
CA GLY A 38 19.46 -3.99 -11.97
C GLY A 38 19.45 -4.10 -13.49
N GLY A 39 18.34 -4.58 -14.07
CA GLY A 39 18.19 -4.69 -15.52
C GLY A 39 18.19 -3.33 -16.22
N GLY A 40 17.51 -2.33 -15.65
CA GLY A 40 17.54 -0.96 -16.17
C GLY A 40 18.96 -0.35 -16.14
N TYR A 41 19.73 -0.61 -15.07
CA TYR A 41 21.11 -0.12 -14.96
C TYR A 41 22.03 -0.73 -16.00
N VAL A 42 21.99 -2.06 -16.11
CA VAL A 42 22.79 -2.79 -17.11
C VAL A 42 22.39 -2.36 -18.53
N GLY A 43 21.10 -2.20 -18.81
CA GLY A 43 20.62 -1.75 -20.12
C GLY A 43 21.05 -0.33 -20.49
N LEU A 44 20.96 0.63 -19.56
CA LEU A 44 21.38 2.02 -19.82
C LEU A 44 22.90 2.15 -19.91
N TRP A 45 23.65 1.41 -19.09
CA TRP A 45 25.11 1.48 -19.06
C TRP A 45 25.75 0.72 -20.22
N PHE A 46 25.43 -0.56 -20.41
CA PHE A 46 26.03 -1.38 -21.49
C PHE A 46 25.36 -1.18 -22.85
N GLY A 47 24.05 -0.90 -22.89
CA GLY A 47 23.31 -0.76 -24.14
C GLY A 47 23.41 0.62 -24.78
N LEU A 48 23.38 1.68 -23.95
CA LEU A 48 23.39 3.08 -24.43
C LEU A 48 24.69 3.83 -24.12
N GLY A 49 25.63 3.20 -23.40
CA GLY A 49 26.91 3.83 -23.04
C GLY A 49 26.76 5.06 -22.14
N MET A 50 25.63 5.18 -21.44
CA MET A 50 25.36 6.34 -20.59
C MET A 50 26.30 6.37 -19.38
N ASP A 51 26.63 7.58 -18.92
CA ASP A 51 27.43 7.77 -17.72
C ASP A 51 26.77 7.05 -16.52
N PRO A 52 27.52 6.26 -15.74
CA PRO A 52 26.99 5.47 -14.63
C PRO A 52 26.19 6.28 -13.62
N ASN A 53 26.61 7.52 -13.35
CA ASN A 53 25.92 8.39 -12.41
C ASN A 53 24.54 8.78 -12.95
N LEU A 54 24.47 9.15 -14.23
CA LEU A 54 23.21 9.53 -14.87
C LEU A 54 22.24 8.35 -14.96
N ALA A 55 22.76 7.15 -15.27
CA ALA A 55 21.97 5.94 -15.28
C ALA A 55 21.32 5.66 -13.91
N MET A 56 22.08 5.76 -12.81
CA MET A 56 21.53 5.60 -11.45
C MET A 56 20.40 6.59 -11.15
N TYR A 57 20.59 7.88 -11.48
CA TYR A 57 19.56 8.89 -11.26
C TYR A 57 18.30 8.65 -12.09
N LEU A 58 18.41 8.03 -13.27
CA LEU A 58 17.26 7.73 -14.12
C LEU A 58 16.44 6.54 -13.62
N ILE A 59 17.11 5.57 -13.00
CA ILE A 59 16.53 4.30 -12.54
C ILE A 59 15.92 4.41 -11.15
N PHE A 60 16.43 5.35 -10.35
CA PHE A 60 15.96 5.55 -8.99
C PHE A 60 14.47 5.95 -8.91
N PRO A 61 13.96 6.91 -9.70
CA PRO A 61 12.54 7.27 -9.70
C PRO A 61 11.57 6.11 -9.95
N PRO A 62 11.76 5.21 -10.94
CA PRO A 62 10.87 4.06 -11.11
C PRO A 62 11.07 2.96 -10.05
N GLY A 63 12.26 2.81 -9.47
CA GLY A 63 12.48 1.85 -8.38
C GLY A 63 11.78 2.22 -7.08
N LEU A 64 11.66 3.52 -6.79
CA LEU A 64 11.18 4.03 -5.51
C LEU A 64 9.71 3.64 -5.19
N PRO A 65 8.74 3.73 -6.11
CA PRO A 65 7.37 3.24 -5.90
C PRO A 65 7.30 1.73 -5.58
N VAL A 66 8.14 0.91 -6.24
CA VAL A 66 8.17 -0.54 -6.03
C VAL A 66 8.70 -0.86 -4.63
N ALA A 67 9.74 -0.16 -4.20
CA ALA A 67 10.30 -0.30 -2.85
C ALA A 67 9.28 0.12 -1.77
N ILE A 68 8.56 1.23 -1.99
CA ILE A 68 7.48 1.68 -1.09
C ILE A 68 6.40 0.61 -0.97
N TRP A 69 5.95 0.05 -2.10
CA TRP A 69 4.92 -0.98 -2.11
C TRP A 69 5.33 -2.25 -1.35
N GLY A 70 6.57 -2.71 -1.56
CA GLY A 70 7.09 -3.91 -0.91
C GLY A 70 7.26 -3.75 0.61
N TRP A 71 7.92 -2.67 1.05
CA TRP A 71 8.45 -2.58 2.42
C TRP A 71 7.85 -1.50 3.31
N VAL A 72 7.28 -0.43 2.77
CA VAL A 72 6.78 0.67 3.61
C VAL A 72 5.45 0.28 4.26
N ARG A 73 5.38 0.43 5.59
CA ARG A 73 4.20 0.12 6.41
C ARG A 73 3.83 1.30 7.30
N PRO A 74 3.17 2.33 6.74
CA PRO A 74 2.79 3.50 7.53
C PRO A 74 1.76 3.08 8.59
N LYS A 75 2.06 3.37 9.86
CA LYS A 75 1.23 2.97 11.02
C LYS A 75 0.93 1.46 11.10
N GLY A 76 1.81 0.62 10.54
CA GLY A 76 1.64 -0.84 10.49
C GLY A 76 0.64 -1.33 9.44
N LEU A 77 0.02 -0.43 8.67
CA LEU A 77 -0.91 -0.79 7.60
C LEU A 77 -0.16 -1.02 6.29
N MET A 78 -0.79 -1.81 5.40
CA MET A 78 -0.36 -1.89 4.00
C MET A 78 -0.47 -0.51 3.36
N PRO A 79 0.48 -0.10 2.50
CA PRO A 79 0.48 1.23 1.88
C PRO A 79 -0.79 1.47 1.05
N GLU A 80 -1.35 0.44 0.40
CA GLU A 80 -2.63 0.49 -0.32
C GLU A 80 -3.82 0.83 0.59
N LYS A 81 -3.90 0.17 1.77
CA LYS A 81 -4.96 0.40 2.74
C LYS A 81 -4.83 1.80 3.33
N TYR A 82 -3.60 2.18 3.68
CA TYR A 82 -3.29 3.50 4.21
C TYR A 82 -3.64 4.62 3.21
N LEU A 83 -3.30 4.44 1.93
CA LEU A 83 -3.61 5.41 0.88
C LEU A 83 -5.12 5.59 0.70
N LYS A 84 -5.90 4.50 0.77
CA LYS A 84 -7.38 4.59 0.76
C LYS A 84 -7.90 5.42 1.94
N TYR A 85 -7.34 5.25 3.14
CA TYR A 85 -7.73 6.05 4.30
C TYR A 85 -7.36 7.52 4.14
N ILE A 86 -6.16 7.81 3.64
CA ILE A 86 -5.72 9.18 3.33
C ILE A 86 -6.65 9.82 2.31
N LEU A 87 -6.91 9.14 1.19
CA LEU A 87 -7.78 9.66 0.15
C LEU A 87 -9.17 9.95 0.70
N ARG A 88 -9.73 9.01 1.49
CA ARG A 88 -11.02 9.22 2.14
C ARG A 88 -11.01 10.39 3.11
N HIS A 89 -9.94 10.55 3.88
CA HIS A 89 -9.78 11.64 4.85
C HIS A 89 -9.72 13.02 4.17
N TYR A 90 -9.06 13.13 3.02
CA TYR A 90 -8.96 14.40 2.29
C TYR A 90 -10.17 14.67 1.38
N THR A 91 -10.88 13.63 0.92
CA THR A 91 -12.05 13.78 0.03
C THR A 91 -13.37 13.87 0.78
N GLN A 92 -13.50 13.23 1.95
CA GLN A 92 -14.70 13.28 2.76
C GLN A 92 -14.52 14.26 3.92
N ARG A 93 -15.46 15.20 4.06
CA ARG A 93 -15.63 15.92 5.33
C ARG A 93 -16.29 14.97 6.31
N GLU A 94 -15.57 14.56 7.35
CA GLU A 94 -16.15 13.91 8.52
C GLU A 94 -16.99 14.96 9.27
N VAL A 95 -18.27 15.07 8.91
CA VAL A 95 -19.23 15.88 9.67
C VAL A 95 -19.69 15.03 10.86
N TYR A 96 -19.05 15.24 12.01
CA TYR A 96 -19.50 14.66 13.27
C TYR A 96 -20.70 15.45 13.78
N LEU A 97 -21.89 14.89 13.62
CA LEU A 97 -23.10 15.42 14.24
C LEU A 97 -23.16 14.94 15.69
N LEU A 98 -23.85 15.68 16.56
CA LEU A 98 -24.08 15.29 17.96
C LEU A 98 -24.76 13.93 18.09
N ASP A 99 -25.55 13.53 17.08
CA ASP A 99 -26.24 12.22 17.00
C ASP A 99 -25.37 11.10 16.39
N GLY A 100 -24.07 11.36 16.15
CA GLY A 100 -23.12 10.42 15.55
C GLY A 100 -22.77 10.72 14.09
N PRO A 101 -22.00 9.84 13.43
CA PRO A 101 -21.58 10.06 12.04
C PRO A 101 -22.80 10.13 11.12
N GLY A 102 -22.96 11.25 10.41
CA GLY A 102 -24.05 11.46 9.47
C GLY A 102 -24.04 10.38 8.39
N ARG A 103 -25.05 9.49 8.41
CA ARG A 103 -25.20 8.47 7.37
C ARG A 103 -25.74 9.13 6.10
N PRO A 104 -25.16 8.86 4.92
CA PRO A 104 -25.74 9.33 3.67
C PRO A 104 -27.16 8.75 3.53
N TYR A 105 -28.16 9.61 3.50
CA TYR A 105 -29.55 9.24 3.33
C TYR A 105 -29.75 8.67 1.92
N ARG A 106 -29.96 7.36 1.81
CA ARG A 106 -30.41 6.72 0.57
C ARG A 106 -31.92 6.76 0.56
N THR A 107 -32.52 7.59 -0.30
CA THR A 107 -33.95 7.50 -0.62
C THR A 107 -34.24 6.09 -1.14
N GLY A 108 -35.15 5.38 -0.48
CA GLY A 108 -35.66 4.09 -0.99
C GLY A 108 -36.25 4.27 -2.38
N ALA A 109 -36.07 3.27 -3.25
CA ALA A 109 -36.72 3.26 -4.56
C ALA A 109 -38.24 3.38 -4.35
N LYS A 110 -38.87 4.35 -5.01
CA LYS A 110 -40.34 4.50 -4.98
C LYS A 110 -40.95 3.16 -5.46
N PRO A 111 -41.87 2.54 -4.69
CA PRO A 111 -42.55 1.35 -5.16
C PRO A 111 -43.36 1.73 -6.40
N THR A 112 -43.01 1.14 -7.54
CA THR A 112 -43.79 1.28 -8.77
C THR A 112 -45.08 0.48 -8.62
N ILE A 113 -46.22 1.12 -8.89
CA ILE A 113 -47.62 0.65 -8.78
C ILE A 113 -47.95 -0.65 -9.58
N LYS A 114 -46.96 -1.38 -10.12
CA LYS A 114 -47.18 -2.53 -11.00
C LYS A 114 -47.15 -3.91 -10.33
N GLU A 115 -47.08 -3.98 -9.00
CA GLU A 115 -47.22 -5.24 -8.26
C GLU A 115 -48.42 -5.14 -7.31
N ARG A 116 -49.62 -5.38 -7.83
CA ARG A 116 -50.81 -5.69 -7.03
C ARG A 116 -51.71 -6.65 -7.77
#